data_AF-A0A8S9GI39-F1
#
_entry.id   AF-A0A8S9GI39-F1
#
_cell.length_a   1.000
_cell.length_b   1.000
_cell.length_c   1.000
_cell.angle_alpha   90.00
_cell.angle_beta   90.00
_cell.angle_gamma   90.00
#
_symmetry.space_group_name_H-M   'P 1'
#
loop_
_entity.id
_entity.type
_entity.pdbx_description
1 polymer ?
#
loop_
_entity_poly.entity_id
_entity_poly.type
_entity_poly.pdbx_seq_one_letter_code
_entity_poly.pdbx_strand_id
1 'polypeptide(L)'
;MEMNPSSRYSYDPVLRWDPEVEDYFNKAYGPDHFARISKALTRPSSYSCIRVNTVKATSDAVIEKLTKILNDDSEDGLKLVQQPDGSSSPISKCQIPGLEYVVFVNGSGPHRIEYGSELENPPKEVLVSRKCAEAVLRGAQVNSVFSE
;
A
#
# COMPACT_ATOMS: atom_id res chain seq x y z
N MET A 1 -2.80 27.30 20.69
CA MET A 1 -2.32 25.91 20.79
C MET A 1 -1.28 25.75 19.69
N GLU A 2 0.00 25.79 20.04
CA GLU A 2 1.08 25.67 19.06
C GLU A 2 1.06 24.26 18.48
N MET A 3 0.89 24.17 17.17
CA MET A 3 0.91 22.91 16.44
C MET A 3 2.38 22.53 16.25
N ASN A 4 2.86 21.53 16.97
CA ASN A 4 4.22 21.00 16.78
C ASN A 4 4.43 20.71 15.28
N PRO A 5 5.39 21.34 14.61
CA PRO A 5 5.58 21.19 13.16
C PRO A 5 5.83 19.73 12.75
N SER A 6 6.40 18.92 13.65
CA SER A 6 6.59 17.48 13.46
C SER A 6 5.29 16.67 13.38
N SER A 7 4.15 17.20 13.83
CA SER A 7 2.86 16.52 13.76
C SER A 7 2.13 16.73 12.43
N ARG A 8 2.47 17.80 11.68
CA ARG A 8 1.80 18.19 10.43
C ARG A 8 1.96 17.15 9.32
N TYR A 9 3.15 16.56 9.18
CA TYR A 9 3.45 15.57 8.13
C TYR A 9 3.58 14.17 8.74
N SER A 10 2.46 13.64 9.23
CA SER A 10 2.37 12.28 9.76
C SER A 10 1.18 11.52 9.15
N TYR A 11 1.31 10.20 9.01
CA TYR A 11 0.24 9.34 8.52
C TYR A 11 -0.44 8.63 9.70
N ASP A 12 -1.49 9.24 10.25
CA ASP A 12 -2.34 8.67 11.29
C ASP A 12 -3.84 8.80 10.95
N PRO A 13 -4.30 8.08 9.90
CA PRO A 13 -5.70 8.12 9.49
C PRO A 13 -6.63 7.49 10.54
N VAL A 14 -7.78 8.13 10.77
CA VAL A 14 -8.85 7.63 11.63
C VAL A 14 -10.07 7.30 10.76
N LEU A 15 -10.52 6.04 10.82
CA LEU A 15 -11.76 5.63 10.17
C LEU A 15 -12.95 6.03 11.05
N ARG A 16 -13.84 6.85 10.48
CA ARG A 16 -15.09 7.26 11.15
C ARG A 16 -16.24 6.53 10.50
N TRP A 17 -16.88 5.67 11.28
CA TRP A 17 -18.04 4.91 10.84
C TRP A 17 -19.31 5.73 10.99
N ASP A 18 -20.32 5.37 10.20
CA ASP A 18 -21.67 5.76 10.51
C ASP A 18 -22.10 5.08 11.84
N PRO A 19 -22.76 5.79 12.77
CA PRO A 19 -23.10 5.24 14.09
C PRO A 19 -23.93 3.95 14.04
N GLU A 20 -24.86 3.82 13.08
CA GLU A 20 -25.68 2.63 12.96
C GLU A 20 -24.86 1.43 12.46
N VAL A 21 -23.91 1.69 11.55
CA VAL A 21 -22.98 0.68 11.01
C VAL A 21 -21.99 0.23 12.09
N GLU A 22 -21.48 1.16 12.90
CA GLU A 22 -20.60 0.86 14.02
C GLU A 22 -21.32 -0.01 15.08
N ASP A 23 -22.54 0.34 15.46
CA ASP A 23 -23.35 -0.46 16.38
C ASP A 23 -23.62 -1.87 15.83
N TYR A 24 -23.96 -1.99 14.55
CA TYR A 24 -24.15 -3.27 13.89
C TYR A 24 -22.91 -4.16 13.97
N PHE A 25 -21.73 -3.62 13.62
CA PHE A 25 -20.50 -4.41 13.64
C PHE A 25 -19.97 -4.69 15.05
N ASN A 26 -20.19 -3.77 16.00
CA ASN A 26 -19.90 -4.01 17.41
C ASN A 26 -20.72 -5.19 17.95
N LYS A 27 -22.00 -5.30 17.56
CA LYS A 27 -22.86 -6.45 17.93
C LYS A 27 -22.40 -7.75 17.26
N ALA A 28 -21.94 -7.70 16.02
CA ALA A 28 -21.55 -8.89 15.26
C ALA A 28 -20.18 -9.46 15.68
N TYR A 29 -19.18 -8.60 15.88
CA TYR A 29 -17.79 -9.01 16.13
C TYR A 29 -17.32 -8.79 17.57
N GLY A 30 -18.06 -8.00 18.36
CA GLY A 30 -17.60 -7.47 19.64
C GLY A 30 -16.77 -6.18 19.47
N PRO A 31 -16.85 -5.24 20.42
CA PRO A 31 -16.24 -3.91 20.30
C PRO A 31 -14.72 -3.97 20.15
N ASP A 32 -14.04 -4.82 20.91
CA ASP A 32 -12.57 -4.94 20.84
C ASP A 32 -12.10 -5.49 19.48
N HIS A 33 -12.82 -6.46 18.94
CA HIS A 33 -12.47 -7.05 17.65
C HIS A 33 -12.76 -6.07 16.51
N PHE A 34 -13.90 -5.39 16.56
CA PHE A 34 -14.23 -4.38 15.57
C PHE A 34 -13.27 -3.18 15.59
N ALA A 35 -12.80 -2.77 16.77
CA ALA A 35 -11.76 -1.74 16.87
C ALA A 35 -10.45 -2.17 16.18
N ARG A 36 -10.04 -3.44 16.33
CA ARG A 36 -8.87 -3.99 15.61
C ARG A 36 -9.08 -4.02 14.10
N ILE A 37 -10.27 -4.42 13.64
CA ILE A 37 -10.62 -4.41 12.20
C ILE A 37 -10.58 -2.98 11.66
N SER A 38 -11.21 -2.04 12.36
CA SER A 38 -11.24 -0.62 12.00
C SER A 38 -9.85 -0.04 11.87
N LYS A 39 -8.95 -0.35 12.82
CA LYS A 39 -7.54 0.07 12.76
C LYS A 39 -6.77 -0.59 11.61
N ALA A 40 -7.07 -1.83 11.27
CA ALA A 40 -6.43 -2.49 10.12
C ALA A 40 -6.86 -1.88 8.79
N LEU A 41 -8.14 -1.48 8.67
CA LEU A 41 -8.71 -0.87 7.47
C LEU A 41 -8.15 0.53 7.15
N THR A 42 -7.50 1.19 8.11
CA THR A 42 -6.86 2.49 7.85
C THR A 42 -5.54 2.37 7.10
N ARG A 43 -5.07 1.14 6.80
CA ARG A 43 -3.82 0.88 6.10
C ARG A 43 -4.11 0.05 4.84
N PRO A 44 -3.43 0.33 3.71
CA PRO A 44 -3.51 -0.54 2.54
C PRO A 44 -2.90 -1.91 2.85
N SER A 45 -3.26 -2.92 2.06
CA SER A 45 -2.58 -4.22 2.08
C SER A 45 -1.07 -4.03 1.86
N SER A 46 -0.25 -4.73 2.64
CA SER A 46 1.21 -4.74 2.48
C SER A 46 1.68 -5.62 1.33
N TYR A 47 0.76 -6.23 0.58
CA TYR A 47 1.05 -7.05 -0.59
C TYR A 47 -0.02 -6.87 -1.67
N SER A 48 0.40 -7.09 -2.92
CA SER A 48 -0.46 -7.14 -4.10
C SER A 48 -0.71 -8.59 -4.51
N CYS A 49 -1.98 -8.93 -4.71
CA CYS A 49 -2.39 -10.25 -5.21
C CYS A 49 -2.58 -10.20 -6.73
N ILE A 50 -1.91 -11.10 -7.45
CA ILE A 50 -2.01 -11.20 -8.90
C ILE A 50 -2.56 -12.58 -9.25
N ARG A 51 -3.69 -12.60 -9.98
CA ARG A 51 -4.21 -13.82 -10.58
C ARG A 51 -3.50 -14.06 -11.92
N VAL A 52 -2.76 -15.16 -12.00
CA VAL A 52 -2.11 -15.60 -13.23
C VAL A 52 -3.15 -16.10 -14.22
N ASN A 53 -3.04 -15.63 -15.46
CA ASN A 53 -3.82 -16.19 -16.56
C ASN A 53 -3.17 -17.50 -17.04
N THR A 54 -3.61 -18.61 -16.44
CA THR A 54 -3.04 -19.96 -16.68
C THR A 54 -3.26 -20.48 -18.10
N VAL A 55 -4.17 -19.88 -18.89
CA VAL A 55 -4.33 -20.18 -20.31
C VAL A 55 -3.15 -19.65 -21.14
N LYS A 56 -2.42 -18.65 -20.63
CA LYS A 56 -1.36 -17.94 -21.35
C LYS A 56 0.03 -18.13 -20.74
N ALA A 57 0.13 -18.31 -19.43
CA ALA A 57 1.41 -18.44 -18.75
C ALA A 57 1.28 -19.27 -17.47
N THR A 58 2.37 -19.90 -17.05
CA THR A 58 2.46 -20.54 -15.73
C THR A 58 2.81 -19.50 -14.66
N SER A 59 2.52 -19.81 -13.39
CA SER A 59 2.90 -18.95 -12.27
C SER A 59 4.41 -18.72 -12.21
N ASP A 60 5.22 -19.73 -12.53
CA ASP A 60 6.69 -19.60 -12.58
C ASP A 60 7.15 -18.62 -13.66
N ALA A 61 6.57 -18.69 -14.86
CA ALA A 61 6.89 -17.76 -15.94
C ALA A 61 6.51 -16.31 -15.58
N VAL A 62 5.39 -16.12 -14.86
CA VAL A 62 5.00 -14.80 -14.35
C VAL A 62 5.95 -14.30 -13.27
N ILE A 63 6.36 -15.17 -12.34
CA ILE A 63 7.32 -14.82 -11.28
C ILE A 63 8.66 -14.40 -11.90
N GLU A 64 9.17 -15.16 -12.88
CA GLU A 64 10.41 -14.82 -13.59
C GLU A 64 10.30 -13.46 -14.28
N LYS A 65 9.19 -13.21 -14.99
CA LYS A 65 8.95 -11.95 -15.68
C LYS A 65 8.85 -10.77 -14.71
N LEU A 66 8.11 -10.92 -13.62
CA LEU A 66 7.97 -9.89 -12.58
C LEU A 66 9.31 -9.64 -11.89
N THR A 67 10.09 -10.68 -11.60
CA THR A 67 11.43 -10.55 -11.00
C THR A 67 12.35 -9.74 -11.91
N LYS A 68 12.29 -9.97 -13.24
CA LYS A 68 13.03 -9.17 -14.22
C LYS A 68 12.61 -7.70 -14.19
N ILE A 69 11.31 -7.41 -14.13
CA ILE A 69 10.79 -6.04 -14.06
C ILE A 69 11.22 -5.33 -12.76
N LEU A 70 11.24 -6.04 -11.63
CA LEU A 70 11.64 -5.48 -10.33
C LEU A 70 13.14 -5.20 -10.21
N ASN A 71 13.96 -5.99 -10.91
CA ASN A 71 15.42 -5.84 -10.93
C ASN A 71 15.90 -4.91 -12.05
N ASP A 72 15.00 -4.41 -12.90
CA ASP A 72 15.36 -3.48 -13.96
C ASP A 72 15.65 -2.10 -13.35
N ASP A 73 16.92 -1.67 -13.41
CA ASP A 73 17.42 -0.42 -12.83
C ASP A 73 17.07 0.83 -13.66
N SER A 74 16.25 0.70 -14.71
CA SER A 74 15.66 1.84 -15.42
C SER A 74 14.91 2.79 -14.47
N GLU A 75 14.81 4.10 -14.81
CA GLU A 75 14.10 5.08 -13.95
C GLU A 75 12.61 4.74 -13.72
N ASP A 76 12.02 3.89 -14.58
CA ASP A 76 10.65 3.33 -14.45
C ASP A 76 10.59 2.02 -13.62
N GLY A 77 11.72 1.54 -13.09
CA GLY A 77 11.81 0.29 -12.33
C GLY A 77 11.13 0.35 -10.96
N LEU A 78 10.31 -0.67 -10.64
CA LEU A 78 9.74 -0.84 -9.30
C LEU A 78 10.84 -1.37 -8.35
N LYS A 79 11.61 -0.47 -7.74
CA LYS A 79 12.57 -0.83 -6.68
C LYS A 79 11.82 -1.24 -5.41
N LEU A 80 11.53 -2.53 -5.27
CA LEU A 80 11.17 -3.10 -3.97
C LEU A 80 12.44 -3.25 -3.15
N VAL A 81 12.48 -2.59 -1.99
CA VAL A 81 13.56 -2.74 -1.02
C VAL A 81 13.62 -4.21 -0.62
N GLN A 82 14.77 -4.84 -0.91
CA GLN A 82 15.06 -6.19 -0.43
C GLN A 82 14.96 -6.17 1.10
N GLN A 83 14.23 -7.12 1.68
CA GLN A 83 14.20 -7.24 3.13
C GLN A 83 15.64 -7.43 3.65
N PRO A 84 16.00 -6.80 4.79
CA PRO A 84 17.36 -6.83 5.33
C PRO A 84 17.84 -8.24 5.75
N ASP A 85 16.98 -9.26 5.65
CA ASP A 85 17.23 -10.65 6.05
C ASP A 85 17.59 -11.59 4.88
N GLY A 86 17.78 -11.08 3.66
CA GLY A 86 18.47 -11.77 2.56
C GLY A 86 17.89 -13.11 2.11
N SER A 87 16.66 -13.48 2.49
CA SER A 87 16.20 -14.87 2.32
C SER A 87 14.81 -15.06 1.68
N SER A 88 14.10 -14.00 1.26
CA SER A 88 12.84 -14.17 0.54
C SER A 88 12.73 -13.24 -0.66
N SER A 89 12.57 -13.82 -1.85
CA SER A 89 12.15 -13.08 -3.05
C SER A 89 10.89 -12.26 -2.72
N PRO A 90 10.78 -10.99 -3.16
CA PRO A 90 9.60 -10.17 -2.91
C PRO A 90 8.33 -10.75 -3.55
N ILE A 91 8.47 -11.78 -4.38
CA ILE A 91 7.38 -12.46 -5.06
C ILE A 91 7.27 -13.89 -4.53
N SER A 92 6.08 -14.29 -4.12
CA SER A 92 5.79 -15.66 -3.64
C SER A 92 4.53 -16.23 -4.26
N LYS A 93 4.49 -17.56 -4.43
CA LYS A 93 3.25 -18.26 -4.81
C LYS A 93 2.31 -18.36 -3.62
N CYS A 94 1.02 -18.35 -3.88
CA CYS A 94 0.04 -18.69 -2.86
C CYS A 94 0.23 -20.13 -2.40
N GLN A 95 0.25 -20.33 -1.08
CA GLN A 95 0.42 -21.64 -0.43
C GLN A 95 -0.91 -22.34 -0.13
N ILE A 96 -2.03 -21.71 -0.49
CA ILE A 96 -3.36 -22.28 -0.30
C ILE A 96 -3.64 -23.28 -1.43
N PRO A 97 -3.98 -24.54 -1.12
CA PRO A 97 -4.32 -25.54 -2.14
C PRO A 97 -5.44 -25.06 -3.07
N GLY A 98 -5.26 -25.26 -4.38
CA GLY A 98 -6.20 -24.82 -5.42
C GLY A 98 -6.04 -23.35 -5.84
N LEU A 99 -5.13 -22.59 -5.23
CA LEU A 99 -4.80 -21.21 -5.58
C LEU A 99 -3.37 -21.06 -6.14
N GLU A 100 -2.82 -22.11 -6.74
CA GLU A 100 -1.46 -22.11 -7.29
C GLU A 100 -1.26 -21.08 -8.42
N TYR A 101 -2.36 -20.62 -9.01
CA TYR A 101 -2.40 -19.54 -10.00
C TYR A 101 -2.35 -18.13 -9.38
N VAL A 102 -2.28 -17.99 -8.06
CA VAL A 102 -2.17 -16.70 -7.37
C VAL A 102 -0.73 -16.45 -6.96
N VAL A 103 -0.23 -15.26 -7.28
CA VAL A 103 1.10 -14.79 -6.94
C VAL A 103 0.97 -13.53 -6.08
N PHE A 104 1.73 -13.47 -5.00
CA PHE A 104 1.82 -12.31 -4.11
C PHE A 104 3.10 -11.53 -4.39
N VAL A 105 2.99 -10.21 -4.40
CA VAL A 105 4.12 -9.28 -4.48
C VAL A 105 4.11 -8.42 -3.23
N ASN A 106 5.16 -8.52 -2.41
CA ASN A 106 5.28 -7.75 -1.18
C ASN A 106 5.54 -6.27 -1.49
N GLY A 107 4.80 -5.39 -0.82
CA GLY A 107 5.09 -3.97 -0.79
C GLY A 107 6.28 -3.66 0.12
N SER A 108 6.90 -2.51 -0.09
CA SER A 108 8.08 -2.06 0.68
C SER A 108 7.73 -1.23 1.92
N GLY A 109 6.47 -0.83 2.08
CA GLY A 109 6.03 0.05 3.17
C GLY A 109 5.74 -0.67 4.49
N PRO A 110 5.46 0.09 5.57
CA PRO A 110 5.35 1.55 5.60
C PRO A 110 6.71 2.27 5.61
N HIS A 111 6.81 3.37 4.85
CA HIS A 111 8.03 4.19 4.78
C HIS A 111 7.93 5.39 5.71
N ARG A 112 8.98 5.66 6.47
CA ARG A 112 9.11 6.91 7.24
C ARG A 112 9.69 7.98 6.32
N ILE A 113 8.89 8.99 6.00
CA ILE A 113 9.29 10.08 5.11
C ILE A 113 9.80 11.24 5.97
N GLU A 114 10.99 11.73 5.64
CA GLU A 114 11.58 12.91 6.26
C GLU A 114 11.27 14.13 5.40
N TYR A 115 10.26 14.88 5.80
CA TYR A 115 9.90 16.14 5.18
C TYR A 115 10.86 17.21 5.69
N GLY A 116 11.92 17.50 4.93
CA GLY A 116 12.95 18.48 5.27
C GLY A 116 12.35 19.72 5.90
N SER A 117 12.58 19.90 7.20
CA SER A 117 11.92 20.90 8.03
C SER A 117 12.72 22.20 8.07
N GLU A 118 13.17 22.68 6.92
CA GLU A 118 13.84 23.96 6.82
C GLU A 118 12.80 25.07 6.72
N LEU A 119 12.75 25.95 7.73
CA LEU A 119 11.76 27.02 7.87
C LEU A 119 11.70 27.95 6.64
N GLU A 120 12.81 28.02 5.89
CA GLU A 120 12.97 28.91 4.73
C GLU A 120 12.40 28.30 3.44
N ASN A 121 12.22 26.97 3.36
CA ASN A 121 11.78 26.28 2.14
C ASN A 121 10.81 25.13 2.47
N PRO A 122 9.53 25.42 2.77
CA PRO A 122 8.55 24.38 3.04
C PRO A 122 8.35 23.47 1.81
N PRO A 123 8.04 22.18 2.00
CA PRO A 123 7.77 21.27 0.88
C PRO A 123 6.55 21.75 0.08
N LYS A 124 6.58 21.54 -1.23
CA LYS A 124 5.42 21.80 -2.10
C LYS A 124 4.32 20.78 -1.79
N GLU A 125 3.10 21.26 -1.61
CA GLU A 125 1.94 20.43 -1.31
C GLU A 125 1.12 20.16 -2.58
N VAL A 126 0.68 18.91 -2.76
CA VAL A 126 -0.24 18.50 -3.83
C VAL A 126 -1.45 17.86 -3.19
N LEU A 127 -2.63 18.43 -3.43
CA LEU A 127 -3.89 17.89 -2.94
C LEU A 127 -4.54 17.03 -4.02
N VAL A 128 -4.90 15.80 -3.65
CA VAL A 128 -5.59 14.85 -4.53
C VAL A 128 -6.92 14.43 -3.93
N SER A 129 -7.82 13.93 -4.78
CA SER A 129 -9.08 13.36 -4.30
C SER A 129 -8.84 12.14 -3.42
N ARG A 130 -9.80 11.80 -2.54
CA ARG A 130 -9.73 10.60 -1.69
C ARG A 130 -9.40 9.34 -2.50
N LYS A 131 -10.09 9.11 -3.61
CA LYS A 131 -9.88 7.91 -4.46
C LYS A 131 -8.48 7.88 -5.07
N CYS A 132 -7.94 9.03 -5.45
CA CYS A 132 -6.57 9.14 -5.95
C CYS A 132 -5.56 8.86 -4.84
N ALA A 133 -5.71 9.46 -3.65
CA ALA A 133 -4.86 9.18 -2.49
C ALA A 133 -4.83 7.68 -2.14
N GLU A 134 -5.99 7.03 -2.13
CA GLU A 134 -6.10 5.59 -1.88
C GLU A 134 -5.42 4.73 -2.97
N ALA A 135 -5.43 5.17 -4.23
CA ALA A 135 -4.70 4.50 -5.30
C ALA A 135 -3.17 4.67 -5.14
N VAL A 136 -2.73 5.87 -4.76
CA VAL A 136 -1.30 6.17 -4.49
C VAL A 136 -0.78 5.34 -3.32
N LEU A 137 -1.57 5.17 -2.25
CA LEU A 137 -1.21 4.29 -1.12
C LEU A 137 -1.02 2.82 -1.53
N ARG A 138 -1.55 2.41 -2.68
CA ARG A 138 -1.37 1.07 -3.28
C ARG A 138 -0.29 1.03 -4.37
N GLY A 139 0.46 2.12 -4.57
CA GLY A 139 1.58 2.19 -5.51
C GLY A 139 1.25 2.82 -6.87
N ALA A 140 0.09 3.45 -7.05
CA ALA A 140 -0.22 4.16 -8.29
C ALA A 140 0.48 5.53 -8.37
N GLN A 141 0.80 5.97 -9.59
CA GLN A 141 1.27 7.33 -9.85
C GLN A 141 0.11 8.34 -9.82
N VAL A 142 0.43 9.60 -9.51
CA VAL A 142 -0.52 10.73 -9.62
C VAL A 142 -0.48 11.25 -11.05
N ASN A 143 -1.62 11.18 -11.75
CA ASN A 143 -1.78 11.77 -13.07
C ASN A 143 -2.51 13.10 -12.96
N SER A 144 -1.86 14.18 -13.40
CA SER A 144 -2.45 15.52 -13.47
C SER A 144 -2.70 15.88 -14.93
N VAL A 145 -3.95 16.22 -15.26
CA VAL A 145 -4.32 16.77 -16.57
C VAL A 145 -4.58 18.25 -16.38
N PHE A 146 -3.76 19.10 -16.99
CA PHE A 146 -4.01 20.53 -17.04
C PHE A 146 -4.96 20.79 -18.21
N SER A 147 -6.13 21.37 -17.93
CA SER A 147 -6.97 21.95 -18.98
C SER A 147 -6.31 23.25 -19.41
N GLU A 148 -6.00 23.37 -20.70
CA GLU A 148 -5.77 24.67 -21.34
C GLU A 148 -7.08 25.45 -21.46
#